data_AF-A0A371G215-F1
#
_entry.id   AF-A0A371G215-F1
#
_cell.length_a   1.000
_cell.length_b   1.000
_cell.length_c   1.000
_cell.angle_alpha   90.00
_cell.angle_beta   90.00
_cell.angle_gamma   90.00
#
_symmetry.space_group_name_H-M   'P 1'
#
loop_
_entity.id
_entity.type
_entity.pdbx_description
1 polymer ?
#
loop_
_entity_poly.entity_id
_entity_poly.type
_entity_poly.pdbx_seq_one_letter_code
_entity_poly.pdbx_strand_id
1 'polypeptide(L)'
;MWSVVRDPIRTLVANVVHHLIHKDFHEAVARMTIIDSFLFIIVHSIDKLGIWTGMPVFLGLTYLAIRRHLHQEYNLFNVGTTPVGVRFNPSDFPFRTSDGEYNDPFNEVAGSQGTFFGRNILPVEQKNKLLKPDPMVVATKLLARRTYKDTGKQFNMIAASWIQFMIHDWIDHLEDTKQVLY
;
A
#
# COMPACT_ATOMS: atom_id res chain seq x y z
N MET A 1 29.20 26.89 6.55
CA MET A 1 29.14 27.14 5.09
C MET A 1 28.07 26.33 4.36
N TRP A 2 27.70 25.12 4.83
CA TRP A 2 26.64 24.29 4.22
C TRP A 2 25.17 24.64 4.60
N SER A 3 24.93 25.50 5.59
CA SER A 3 23.57 25.95 5.96
C SER A 3 23.08 27.11 5.09
N VAL A 4 23.96 28.08 4.83
CA VAL A 4 23.66 29.32 4.08
C VAL A 4 23.14 29.07 2.65
N VAL A 5 23.51 27.94 2.04
CA VAL A 5 23.01 27.54 0.71
C VAL A 5 21.76 26.64 0.79
N ARG A 6 21.60 25.84 1.86
CA ARG A 6 20.50 24.89 1.99
C ARG A 6 19.17 25.57 2.27
N ASP A 7 19.16 26.61 3.09
CA ASP A 7 17.94 27.29 3.51
C ASP A 7 17.20 27.99 2.36
N PRO A 8 17.85 28.76 1.46
CA PRO A 8 17.16 29.37 0.32
C PRO A 8 16.69 28.35 -0.72
N ILE A 9 17.45 27.28 -0.97
CA ILE A 9 17.04 26.19 -1.86
C ILE A 9 15.81 25.48 -1.29
N ARG A 10 15.81 25.18 0.01
CA ARG A 10 14.66 24.57 0.69
C ARG A 10 13.42 25.45 0.64
N THR A 11 13.59 26.77 0.77
CA THR A 11 12.49 27.74 0.69
C THR A 11 11.93 27.85 -0.73
N LEU A 12 12.79 27.86 -1.75
CA LEU A 12 12.38 27.84 -3.16
C LEU A 12 11.62 26.55 -3.50
N VAL A 13 12.15 25.40 -3.09
CA VAL A 13 11.50 24.09 -3.27
C VAL A 13 10.15 24.06 -2.56
N ALA A 14 10.06 24.56 -1.33
CA ALA A 14 8.79 24.64 -0.59
C ALA A 14 7.73 25.49 -1.31
N ASN A 15 8.12 26.63 -1.89
CA ASN A 15 7.22 27.49 -2.66
C ASN A 15 6.74 26.83 -3.96
N VAL A 16 7.64 26.15 -4.68
CA VAL A 16 7.29 25.40 -5.91
C VAL A 16 6.36 24.23 -5.58
N VAL A 17 6.66 23.48 -4.52
CA VAL A 17 5.82 22.41 -3.98
C VAL A 17 4.43 22.95 -3.64
N HIS A 18 4.34 24.07 -2.94
CA HIS A 18 3.06 24.63 -2.50
C HIS A 18 2.14 25.04 -3.67
N HIS A 19 2.71 25.43 -4.81
CA HIS A 19 1.92 25.84 -5.98
C HIS A 19 1.58 24.66 -6.92
N LEU A 20 2.50 23.71 -7.10
CA LEU A 20 2.33 22.60 -8.03
C LEU A 20 1.63 21.38 -7.42
N ILE A 21 1.71 21.20 -6.10
CA ILE A 21 1.24 20.00 -5.40
C ILE A 21 -0.08 20.27 -4.67
N HIS A 22 -0.99 19.29 -4.69
CA HIS A 22 -2.25 19.37 -3.96
C HIS A 22 -1.98 19.47 -2.45
N LYS A 23 -2.78 20.26 -1.73
CA LYS A 23 -2.54 20.59 -0.30
C LYS A 23 -2.41 19.33 0.56
N ASP A 24 -3.21 18.31 0.28
CA ASP A 24 -3.21 17.04 1.02
C ASP A 24 -1.90 16.27 0.94
N PHE A 25 -1.05 16.54 -0.07
CA PHE A 25 0.24 15.87 -0.22
C PHE A 25 1.41 16.68 0.37
N HIS A 26 1.18 17.89 0.88
CA HIS A 26 2.26 18.72 1.43
C HIS A 26 2.97 18.02 2.60
N GLU A 27 2.22 17.36 3.48
CA GLU A 27 2.80 16.60 4.58
C GLU A 27 3.63 15.41 4.10
N ALA A 28 3.13 14.67 3.11
CA ALA A 28 3.83 13.53 2.54
C ALA A 28 5.15 13.97 1.87
N VAL A 29 5.09 15.01 1.03
CA VAL A 29 6.26 15.53 0.31
C VAL A 29 7.29 16.14 1.28
N ALA A 30 6.87 16.75 2.38
CA ALA A 30 7.79 17.29 3.38
C ALA A 30 8.68 16.22 4.05
N ARG A 31 8.26 14.96 4.03
CA ARG A 31 9.03 13.81 4.56
C ARG A 31 9.93 13.17 3.50
N MET A 32 9.80 13.56 2.23
CA MET A 32 10.53 12.96 1.12
C MET A 32 11.94 13.54 0.99
N THR A 33 12.84 12.75 0.41
CA THR A 33 14.14 13.27 -0.05
C THR A 33 13.95 14.28 -1.19
N ILE A 34 14.97 15.06 -1.51
CA ILE A 34 14.92 16.02 -2.63
C ILE A 34 14.64 15.30 -3.95
N ILE A 35 15.26 14.13 -4.15
CA ILE A 35 15.08 13.31 -5.35
C ILE A 35 13.66 12.77 -5.41
N ASP A 36 13.15 12.19 -4.32
CA ASP A 36 11.81 11.62 -4.30
C ASP A 36 10.73 12.71 -4.42
N SER A 37 10.95 13.89 -3.85
CA SER A 37 10.08 15.05 -4.04
C SER A 37 9.99 15.46 -5.51
N PHE A 38 11.12 15.46 -6.22
CA PHE A 38 11.15 15.75 -7.66
C PHE A 38 10.44 14.65 -8.47
N LEU A 39 10.69 13.39 -8.16
CA LEU A 39 9.99 12.25 -8.76
C LEU A 39 8.47 12.31 -8.52
N PHE A 40 8.06 12.68 -7.31
CA PHE A 40 6.67 12.88 -6.95
C PHE A 40 6.03 14.00 -7.77
N ILE A 41 6.73 15.13 -7.98
CA ILE A 41 6.22 16.21 -8.83
C ILE A 41 5.98 15.73 -10.26
N ILE A 42 6.87 14.90 -10.81
CA ILE A 42 6.69 14.31 -12.15
C ILE A 42 5.43 13.44 -12.19
N VAL A 43 5.31 12.48 -11.26
CA VAL A 43 4.16 11.57 -11.17
C VAL A 43 2.86 12.35 -10.99
N HIS A 44 2.83 13.29 -10.04
CA HIS A 44 1.66 14.11 -9.74
C HIS A 44 1.24 15.00 -10.91
N SER A 45 2.20 15.51 -11.69
CA SER A 45 1.91 16.29 -12.89
C SER A 45 1.25 15.44 -13.98
N ILE A 46 1.74 14.22 -14.17
CA ILE A 46 1.15 13.23 -15.09
C ILE A 46 -0.25 12.83 -14.61
N ASP A 47 -0.44 12.63 -13.30
CA ASP A 47 -1.72 12.28 -12.69
C ASP A 47 -2.76 13.38 -12.87
N LYS A 48 -2.38 14.65 -12.66
CA LYS A 48 -3.23 15.81 -12.90
C LYS A 48 -3.72 15.90 -14.35
N LEU A 49 -2.90 15.48 -15.30
CA LEU A 49 -3.26 15.43 -16.72
C LEU A 49 -4.08 14.18 -17.07
N GLY A 50 -4.08 13.14 -16.23
CA GLY A 50 -4.82 11.90 -16.45
C GLY A 50 -4.31 11.07 -17.62
N ILE A 51 -3.09 11.30 -18.09
CA ILE A 51 -2.57 10.73 -19.35
C ILE A 51 -1.81 9.41 -19.20
N TRP A 52 -1.56 8.94 -17.98
CA TRP A 52 -0.58 7.86 -17.74
C TRP A 52 -0.91 6.54 -18.45
N THR A 53 -2.19 6.16 -18.56
CA THR A 53 -2.63 4.94 -19.26
C THR A 53 -2.53 5.06 -20.78
N GLY A 54 -2.52 6.29 -21.32
CA GLY A 54 -2.51 6.56 -22.75
C GLY A 54 -1.11 6.81 -23.33
N MET A 55 -0.07 6.85 -22.48
CA MET A 55 1.30 7.06 -22.93
C MET A 55 1.87 5.83 -23.66
N PRO A 56 2.86 6.02 -24.55
CA PRO A 56 3.67 4.92 -25.07
C PRO A 56 4.19 4.01 -23.95
N VAL A 57 4.25 2.71 -24.23
CA VAL A 57 4.50 1.67 -23.20
C VAL A 57 5.74 1.96 -22.35
N PHE A 58 6.86 2.37 -22.94
CA PHE A 58 8.10 2.66 -22.19
C PHE A 58 7.94 3.84 -21.21
N LEU A 59 7.20 4.88 -21.59
CA LEU A 59 6.88 6.01 -20.70
C LEU A 59 5.93 5.57 -19.58
N GLY A 60 4.91 4.77 -19.91
CA GLY A 60 4.00 4.19 -18.92
C GLY A 60 4.74 3.32 -17.90
N LEU A 61 5.65 2.46 -18.35
CA LEU A 61 6.50 1.64 -17.48
C LEU A 61 7.44 2.48 -16.62
N THR A 62 8.01 3.56 -17.18
CA THR A 62 8.86 4.49 -16.42
C THR A 62 8.06 5.18 -15.32
N TYR A 63 6.86 5.67 -15.64
CA TYR A 63 5.93 6.22 -14.67
C TYR A 63 5.57 5.22 -13.56
N LEU A 64 5.23 3.96 -13.92
CA LEU A 64 4.91 2.92 -12.95
C LEU A 64 6.10 2.55 -12.07
N ALA A 65 7.31 2.52 -12.62
CA ALA A 65 8.53 2.25 -11.85
C ALA A 65 8.78 3.34 -10.81
N ILE A 66 8.66 4.61 -11.20
CA ILE A 66 8.80 5.75 -10.27
C ILE A 66 7.70 5.71 -9.20
N ARG A 67 6.45 5.50 -9.58
CA ARG A 67 5.32 5.43 -8.64
C ARG A 67 5.48 4.27 -7.66
N ARG A 68 5.96 3.11 -8.13
CA ARG A 68 6.24 1.95 -7.28
C ARG A 68 7.36 2.24 -6.29
N HIS A 69 8.46 2.87 -6.73
CA HIS A 69 9.55 3.30 -5.84
C HIS A 69 9.05 4.20 -4.71
N LEU A 70 8.25 5.23 -5.03
CA LEU A 70 7.66 6.11 -4.03
C LEU A 70 6.76 5.34 -3.03
N HIS A 71 5.99 4.37 -3.49
CA HIS A 71 5.19 3.53 -2.59
C HIS A 71 6.04 2.60 -1.72
N GLN A 72 7.16 2.09 -2.22
CA GLN A 72 8.06 1.24 -1.42
C GLN A 72 8.72 2.04 -0.29
N GLU A 73 9.16 3.26 -0.58
CA GLU A 73 9.83 4.12 0.41
C GLU A 73 8.87 4.71 1.45
N TYR A 74 7.65 5.13 1.03
CA TYR A 74 6.77 5.95 1.86
C TYR A 74 5.45 5.27 2.27
N ASN A 75 5.17 4.05 1.78
CA ASN A 75 3.94 3.31 2.06
C ASN A 75 4.19 1.87 2.54
N LEU A 76 5.29 1.59 3.22
CA LEU A 76 5.53 0.32 3.90
C LEU A 76 5.74 0.57 5.40
N PHE A 77 4.67 0.38 6.18
CA PHE A 77 4.69 0.55 7.64
C PHE A 77 4.69 -0.81 8.33
N ASN A 78 5.75 -1.04 9.11
CA ASN A 78 5.85 -2.22 9.98
C ASN A 78 4.82 -2.14 11.13
N VAL A 79 4.26 -3.29 11.52
CA VAL A 79 3.30 -3.43 12.62
C VAL A 79 3.79 -4.51 13.57
N GLY A 80 3.75 -4.22 14.87
CA GLY A 80 4.30 -5.10 15.90
C GLY A 80 5.82 -4.94 16.07
N THR A 81 6.39 -5.75 16.93
CA THR A 81 7.85 -5.82 17.14
C THR A 81 8.48 -6.59 16.00
N THR A 82 9.47 -6.02 15.31
CA THR A 82 10.32 -6.81 14.41
C THR A 82 11.10 -7.81 15.25
N PRO A 83 10.83 -9.11 15.14
CA PRO A 83 11.53 -10.11 15.94
C PRO A 83 12.98 -10.11 15.47
N VAL A 84 13.90 -9.79 16.38
CA VAL A 84 15.32 -10.04 16.13
C VAL A 84 15.50 -11.54 16.36
N GLY A 85 15.14 -12.34 15.35
CA GLY A 85 15.23 -13.80 15.41
C GLY A 85 16.66 -14.22 15.73
N VAL A 86 16.82 -15.41 16.32
CA VAL A 86 18.15 -16.02 16.42
C VAL A 86 18.62 -16.24 14.99
N ARG A 87 19.83 -15.77 14.65
CA ARG A 87 20.36 -15.95 13.29
C ARG A 87 20.36 -17.45 12.95
N PHE A 88 19.66 -17.80 11.89
CA PHE A 88 19.65 -19.15 11.32
C PHE A 88 20.43 -19.15 10.00
N ASN A 89 20.84 -20.34 9.56
CA ASN A 89 21.49 -20.50 8.26
C ASN A 89 20.42 -20.84 7.20
N PRO A 90 20.22 -20.01 6.17
CA PRO A 90 19.22 -20.30 5.12
C PRO A 90 19.46 -21.63 4.39
N SER A 91 20.71 -22.14 4.37
CA SER A 91 21.02 -23.44 3.79
C SER A 91 20.38 -24.62 4.52
N ASP A 92 19.97 -24.45 5.79
CA ASP A 92 19.30 -25.49 6.57
C ASP A 92 17.82 -25.64 6.14
N PHE A 93 17.25 -24.62 5.49
CA PHE A 93 15.86 -24.56 5.04
C PHE A 93 15.74 -24.27 3.53
N PRO A 94 16.23 -25.15 2.63
CA PRO A 94 16.18 -24.95 1.17
C PRO A 94 14.79 -25.22 0.55
N PHE A 95 13.73 -25.16 1.36
CA PHE A 95 12.35 -25.48 0.98
C PHE A 95 11.37 -24.55 1.70
N ARG A 96 10.12 -24.50 1.24
CA ARG A 96 9.06 -23.76 1.94
C ARG A 96 8.55 -24.59 3.12
N THR A 97 8.72 -24.07 4.32
CA THR A 97 8.17 -24.62 5.56
C THR A 97 6.63 -24.57 5.53
N SER A 98 5.99 -25.42 6.33
CA SER A 98 4.52 -25.55 6.36
C SER A 98 3.81 -24.34 6.96
N ASP A 99 4.49 -23.62 7.85
CA ASP A 99 4.01 -22.43 8.56
C ASP A 99 4.56 -21.13 7.97
N GLY A 100 5.51 -21.21 7.02
CA GLY A 100 6.14 -20.06 6.37
C GLY A 100 7.34 -19.48 7.12
N GLU A 101 7.81 -20.09 8.21
CA GLU A 101 9.01 -19.66 8.93
C GLU A 101 10.31 -19.90 8.14
N TYR A 102 11.39 -19.25 8.57
CA TYR A 102 12.75 -19.35 8.05
C TYR A 102 12.93 -18.92 6.58
N ASN A 103 12.06 -18.01 6.11
CA ASN A 103 12.15 -17.46 4.76
C ASN A 103 13.11 -16.27 4.67
N ASP A 104 12.90 -15.24 5.50
CA ASP A 104 13.82 -14.09 5.59
C ASP A 104 15.03 -14.45 6.46
N PRO A 105 16.27 -14.44 5.92
CA PRO A 105 17.49 -14.75 6.68
C PRO A 105 17.72 -13.91 7.94
N PHE A 106 17.05 -12.75 8.04
CA PHE A 106 17.20 -11.81 9.15
C PHE A 106 15.98 -11.77 10.07
N ASN A 107 14.89 -12.46 9.72
CA ASN A 107 13.67 -12.51 10.51
C ASN A 107 12.96 -13.86 10.31
N GLU A 108 13.15 -14.77 11.26
CA GLU A 108 12.67 -16.15 11.15
C GLU A 108 11.16 -16.26 10.94
N VAL A 109 10.36 -15.34 11.48
CA VAL A 109 8.89 -15.39 11.36
C VAL A 109 8.33 -14.49 10.25
N ALA A 110 9.17 -13.80 9.47
CA ALA A 110 8.68 -12.90 8.43
C ALA A 110 7.85 -13.66 7.38
N GLY A 111 6.54 -13.40 7.35
CA GLY A 111 5.60 -14.06 6.43
C GLY A 111 5.08 -15.40 6.92
N SER A 112 5.36 -15.80 8.17
CA SER A 112 4.80 -17.00 8.76
C SER A 112 3.39 -16.80 9.29
N GLN A 113 2.68 -17.90 9.52
CA GLN A 113 1.34 -17.92 10.12
C GLN A 113 1.34 -17.27 11.51
N GLY A 114 0.29 -16.51 11.82
CA GLY A 114 0.11 -15.89 13.14
C GLY A 114 0.89 -14.59 13.34
N THR A 115 1.52 -14.05 12.29
CA THR A 115 2.20 -12.76 12.33
C THR A 115 1.28 -11.57 12.04
N PHE A 116 1.75 -10.36 12.37
CA PHE A 116 0.97 -9.14 12.18
C PHE A 116 0.81 -8.75 10.71
N PHE A 117 -0.37 -8.23 10.35
CA PHE A 117 -0.58 -7.53 9.08
C PHE A 117 0.15 -6.18 9.07
N GLY A 118 1.06 -6.00 8.10
CA GLY A 118 1.66 -4.70 7.80
C GLY A 118 0.63 -3.68 7.28
N ARG A 119 1.05 -2.42 7.10
CA ARG A 119 0.17 -1.36 6.60
C ARG A 119 0.81 -0.56 5.49
N ASN A 120 0.00 -0.14 4.51
CA ASN A 120 0.43 0.82 3.50
C ASN A 120 0.04 2.27 3.79
N ILE A 121 -0.92 2.46 4.70
CA ILE A 121 -1.44 3.75 5.12
C ILE A 121 -1.52 3.74 6.64
N LEU A 122 -1.20 4.87 7.27
CA LEU A 122 -1.31 5.02 8.72
C LEU A 122 -2.76 4.79 9.19
N PRO A 123 -2.96 4.07 10.30
CA PRO A 123 -4.31 3.77 10.78
C PRO A 123 -5.03 5.04 11.20
N VAL A 124 -6.27 5.18 10.73
CA VAL A 124 -7.19 6.23 11.19
C VAL A 124 -8.16 5.59 12.18
N GLU A 125 -8.19 6.09 13.41
CA GLU A 125 -9.08 5.55 14.44
C GLU A 125 -10.55 5.84 14.11
N GLN A 126 -11.35 4.76 14.01
CA GLN A 126 -12.76 4.82 13.62
C GLN A 126 -13.70 4.12 14.62
N LYS A 127 -13.23 3.79 15.82
CA LYS A 127 -14.03 3.07 16.84
C LYS A 127 -15.36 3.75 17.16
N ASN A 128 -15.40 5.08 17.19
CA ASN A 128 -16.62 5.86 17.46
C ASN A 128 -17.55 6.02 16.24
N LYS A 129 -17.15 5.52 15.07
CA LYS A 129 -17.83 5.68 13.79
C LYS A 129 -18.12 4.35 13.08
N LEU A 130 -17.95 3.21 13.74
CA LEU A 130 -18.17 1.88 13.14
C LEU A 130 -19.58 1.73 12.54
N LEU A 131 -20.59 2.37 13.13
CA LEU A 131 -21.98 2.35 12.67
C LEU A 131 -22.42 3.67 12.00
N LYS A 132 -21.49 4.51 11.54
CA LYS A 132 -21.79 5.85 10.99
C LYS A 132 -21.12 6.07 9.63
N PRO A 133 -21.86 6.01 8.51
CA PRO A 133 -23.27 5.63 8.40
C PRO A 133 -23.52 4.16 8.77
N ASP A 134 -24.79 3.82 9.00
CA ASP A 134 -25.18 2.44 9.30
C ASP A 134 -24.71 1.48 8.18
N PRO A 135 -23.96 0.41 8.49
CA PRO A 135 -23.41 -0.50 7.48
C PRO A 135 -24.48 -1.21 6.65
N MET A 136 -25.66 -1.50 7.23
CA MET A 136 -26.77 -2.12 6.50
C MET A 136 -27.41 -1.14 5.52
N VAL A 137 -27.45 0.15 5.86
CA VAL A 137 -27.88 1.20 4.92
C VAL A 137 -26.91 1.28 3.73
N VAL A 138 -25.59 1.22 3.97
CA VAL A 138 -24.58 1.19 2.91
C VAL A 138 -24.74 -0.06 2.05
N ALA A 139 -24.84 -1.24 2.67
CA ALA A 139 -25.00 -2.50 1.97
C ALA A 139 -26.26 -2.51 1.09
N THR A 140 -27.41 -2.09 1.63
CA THR A 140 -28.70 -2.11 0.93
C THR A 140 -28.78 -1.06 -0.18
N LYS A 141 -28.28 0.14 0.06
CA LYS A 141 -28.41 1.25 -0.90
C LYS A 141 -27.35 1.23 -1.99
N LEU A 142 -26.12 0.83 -1.67
CA LEU A 142 -24.96 0.99 -2.56
C LEU A 142 -24.37 -0.34 -3.07
N LEU A 143 -24.46 -1.45 -2.32
CA LEU A 143 -23.78 -2.71 -2.68
C LEU A 143 -24.74 -3.79 -3.20
N ALA A 144 -26.00 -3.79 -2.75
CA ALA A 144 -27.00 -4.77 -3.16
C ALA A 144 -27.15 -4.76 -4.69
N ARG A 145 -26.91 -5.92 -5.30
CA ARG A 145 -26.99 -6.10 -6.76
C ARG A 145 -28.43 -5.89 -7.22
N ARG A 146 -28.67 -4.84 -8.03
CA ARG A 146 -29.97 -4.57 -8.66
C ARG A 146 -30.04 -5.13 -10.08
N THR A 147 -29.07 -4.72 -10.89
CA THR A 147 -28.88 -5.23 -12.26
C THR A 147 -27.51 -5.88 -12.32
N TYR A 148 -27.45 -7.08 -12.88
CA TYR A 148 -26.18 -7.75 -13.10
C TYR A 148 -25.35 -6.97 -14.14
N LYS A 149 -24.09 -6.70 -13.80
CA LYS A 149 -23.08 -6.12 -14.70
C LYS A 149 -21.95 -7.13 -14.80
N ASP A 150 -21.63 -7.54 -16.03
CA ASP A 150 -20.52 -8.43 -16.31
C ASP A 150 -19.27 -7.67 -16.80
N THR A 151 -18.23 -8.43 -17.06
CA THR A 151 -16.94 -7.99 -17.60
C THR A 151 -16.82 -8.27 -19.10
N GLY A 152 -17.94 -8.51 -19.79
CA GLY A 152 -17.99 -8.95 -21.18
C GLY A 152 -17.12 -10.19 -21.42
N LYS A 153 -16.20 -10.09 -22.38
CA LYS A 153 -15.26 -11.18 -22.73
C LYS A 153 -13.90 -11.08 -22.01
N GLN A 154 -13.69 -10.04 -21.22
CA GLN A 154 -12.36 -9.74 -20.64
C GLN A 154 -12.01 -10.66 -19.47
N PHE A 155 -12.99 -11.03 -18.65
CA PHE A 155 -12.75 -11.75 -17.40
C PHE A 155 -13.86 -12.78 -17.17
N ASN A 156 -13.50 -14.04 -16.95
CA ASN A 156 -14.44 -15.16 -16.85
C ASN A 156 -14.52 -15.71 -15.41
N MET A 157 -15.40 -16.69 -15.19
CA MET A 157 -15.59 -17.28 -13.86
C MET A 157 -14.40 -18.09 -13.35
N ILE A 158 -13.55 -18.61 -14.24
CA ILE A 158 -12.30 -19.28 -13.83
C ILE A 158 -11.37 -18.25 -13.20
N ALA A 159 -11.24 -17.08 -13.83
CA ALA A 159 -10.43 -15.99 -13.30
C ALA A 159 -10.98 -15.45 -11.97
N ALA A 160 -12.30 -15.39 -11.81
CA ALA A 160 -12.95 -15.05 -10.53
C ALA A 160 -12.68 -16.10 -9.44
N SER A 161 -12.70 -17.39 -9.79
CA SER A 161 -12.39 -18.48 -8.85
C SER A 161 -10.90 -18.49 -8.48
N TRP A 162 -10.03 -18.17 -9.44
CA TRP A 162 -8.59 -18.08 -9.23
C TRP A 162 -8.22 -17.01 -8.21
N ILE A 163 -8.81 -15.81 -8.30
CA ILE A 163 -8.47 -14.77 -7.32
C ILE A 163 -8.94 -15.13 -5.91
N GLN A 164 -10.07 -15.83 -5.74
CA GLN A 164 -10.47 -16.35 -4.43
C GLN A 164 -9.51 -17.44 -3.93
N PHE A 165 -9.07 -18.33 -4.82
CA PHE A 165 -8.05 -19.33 -4.51
C PHE A 165 -6.73 -18.69 -4.04
N MET A 166 -6.31 -17.57 -4.65
CA MET A 166 -5.15 -16.81 -4.18
C MET A 166 -5.39 -16.18 -2.79
N ILE A 167 -6.60 -15.69 -2.49
CA ILE A 167 -6.91 -15.17 -1.15
C ILE A 167 -6.76 -16.26 -0.07
N HIS A 168 -7.18 -17.51 -0.37
CA HIS A 168 -6.98 -18.65 0.53
C HIS A 168 -5.50 -19.01 0.76
N ASP A 169 -4.60 -18.61 -0.16
CA ASP A 169 -3.15 -18.76 0.00
C ASP A 169 -2.55 -17.60 0.81
N TRP A 170 -3.09 -16.39 0.67
CA TRP A 170 -2.43 -15.17 1.16
C TRP A 170 -2.87 -14.72 2.55
N ILE A 171 -4.18 -14.58 2.80
CA ILE A 171 -4.64 -13.76 3.92
C ILE A 171 -5.95 -14.25 4.54
N ASP A 172 -5.96 -14.28 5.89
CA ASP A 172 -7.18 -14.35 6.70
C ASP A 172 -6.94 -13.63 8.04
N HIS A 173 -7.97 -13.01 8.61
CA HIS A 173 -7.85 -12.31 9.89
C HIS A 173 -8.13 -13.28 11.04
N LEU A 174 -7.25 -13.28 12.05
CA LEU A 174 -7.52 -14.00 13.29
C LEU A 174 -8.72 -13.36 14.01
N GLU A 175 -9.67 -14.20 14.37
CA GLU A 175 -10.92 -13.79 15.00
C GLU A 175 -10.87 -13.93 16.53
N ASP A 176 -11.55 -13.03 17.25
CA ASP A 176 -11.73 -13.16 18.69
C ASP A 176 -12.88 -14.14 18.99
N THR A 177 -12.73 -14.95 20.03
CA THR A 177 -13.76 -15.81 20.60
C THR A 177 -15.07 -15.10 20.97
N LYS A 178 -15.05 -13.77 21.16
CA LYS A 178 -16.24 -12.93 21.44
C LYS A 178 -16.99 -12.48 20.19
N GLN A 179 -16.90 -13.20 19.08
CA GLN A 179 -17.65 -12.91 17.88
C GLN A 179 -19.10 -13.45 17.93
N VAL A 180 -19.97 -12.94 18.82
CA VAL A 180 -21.42 -13.03 18.58
C VAL A 180 -22.18 -11.93 19.32
N LEU A 181 -23.20 -11.40 18.62
CA LEU A 181 -24.39 -10.65 19.05
C LEU A 181 -24.29 -9.11 19.01
N TYR A 182 -24.55 -8.56 17.83
CA TYR A 182 -25.38 -7.36 17.66
C TYR A 182 -26.49 -7.66 16.65
#